data_AF-A0A3D8WTA7-F1
#
_entry.id   AF-A0A3D8WTA7-F1
#
_cell.length_a   1.000
_cell.length_b   1.000
_cell.length_c   1.000
_cell.angle_alpha   90.00
_cell.angle_beta   90.00
_cell.angle_gamma   90.00
#
_symmetry.space_group_name_H-M   'P 1'
#
loop_
_entity.id
_entity.type
_entity.pdbx_description
1 polymer ?
#
loop_
_entity_poly.entity_id
_entity_poly.type
_entity_poly.pdbx_seq_one_letter_code
_entity_poly.pdbx_strand_id
1 'polypeptide(L)' 'MKRLEMLGAKDKFYVEEFIRLVKTNLMKESRLPEIEAVKIMKDSLFWDMIEDDPEFVLHYGTAYWVEEIISEQEGVFQHI' A
#
# COMPACT_ATOMS: atom_id res chain seq x y z
N MET A 1 4.11 18.52 5.32
CA MET A 1 5.12 17.55 5.78
C MET A 1 4.36 16.27 6.04
N LYS A 2 4.76 15.18 5.41
CA LYS A 2 4.02 13.91 5.47
C LYS A 2 4.24 13.24 6.83
N ARG A 3 3.23 12.56 7.40
CA ARG A 3 3.39 11.92 8.73
C ARG A 3 4.44 10.84 8.73
N LEU A 4 4.57 10.12 7.61
CA LEU A 4 5.60 9.12 7.39
C LEU A 4 7.03 9.67 7.64
N GLU A 5 7.29 10.93 7.29
CA GLU A 5 8.60 11.58 7.45
C GLU A 5 8.93 11.90 8.91
N MET A 6 7.93 11.92 9.80
CA MET A 6 8.06 12.27 11.21
C MET A 6 8.16 11.04 12.13
N LEU A 7 8.08 9.82 11.57
CA LEU A 7 8.15 8.59 12.36
C LEU A 7 9.52 8.37 13.01
N GLY A 8 9.51 7.77 14.20
CA GLY A 8 10.72 7.22 14.80
C GLY A 8 11.32 6.11 13.95
N ALA A 9 12.63 5.85 14.08
CA ALA A 9 13.34 4.87 13.25
C ALA A 9 12.72 3.46 13.28
N LYS A 10 12.20 3.05 14.44
CA LYS A 10 11.52 1.75 14.62
C LYS A 10 10.22 1.68 13.82
N ASP A 11 9.38 2.70 13.89
CA ASP A 11 8.08 2.72 13.23
C ASP A 11 8.25 2.85 11.72
N LYS A 12 9.24 3.65 11.29
CA LYS A 12 9.64 3.74 9.89
C LYS A 12 10.03 2.39 9.30
N PHE A 13 10.81 1.58 10.04
CA PHE A 13 11.17 0.23 9.61
C PHE A 13 9.94 -0.66 9.41
N TYR A 14 8.96 -0.64 10.33
CA TYR A 14 7.74 -1.44 10.18
C TYR A 14 6.90 -1.00 8.99
N VAL A 15 6.79 0.31 8.75
CA VAL A 15 6.07 0.82 7.58
C VAL A 15 6.76 0.42 6.28
N GLU A 16 8.09 0.54 6.19
CA GLU A 16 8.85 0.13 5.01
C GLU A 16 8.70 -1.38 4.75
N GLU A 17 8.74 -2.20 5.80
CA GLU A 17 8.50 -3.64 5.69
C GLU A 17 7.07 -3.96 5.27
N PHE A 18 6.08 -3.22 5.77
CA PHE A 18 4.69 -3.40 5.37
C PHE A 18 4.48 -3.05 3.89
N ILE A 19 5.02 -1.92 3.41
CA ILE A 19 5.00 -1.53 1.99
C ILE A 19 5.65 -2.63 1.13
N ARG A 20 6.78 -3.18 1.58
CA ARG A 20 7.46 -4.28 0.87
C ARG A 20 6.57 -5.52 0.77
N LEU A 21 5.84 -5.87 1.82
CA LEU A 21 4.92 -7.01 1.84
C LEU A 21 3.71 -6.77 0.92
N VAL A 22 3.09 -5.59 0.95
CA VAL A 22 1.99 -5.21 0.05
C VAL A 22 2.44 -5.34 -1.40
N LYS A 23 3.57 -4.73 -1.78
CA LYS A 23 4.15 -4.85 -3.13
C LYS A 23 4.35 -6.32 -3.53
N THR A 24 4.94 -7.12 -2.64
CA THR A 24 5.25 -8.53 -2.93
C THR A 24 3.98 -9.34 -3.16
N ASN A 25 2.93 -9.09 -2.39
CA ASN A 25 1.65 -9.77 -2.55
C ASN A 25 0.93 -9.29 -3.81
N LEU A 26 0.91 -7.99 -4.07
CA LEU A 26 0.37 -7.39 -5.28
C LEU A 26 0.98 -8.01 -6.54
N MET A 27 2.31 -8.12 -6.61
CA MET A 27 3.00 -8.79 -7.73
C MET A 27 2.54 -10.24 -7.93
N LYS A 28 2.31 -10.98 -6.84
CA LYS A 28 1.90 -12.39 -6.91
C LYS A 28 0.46 -12.53 -7.40
N GLU A 29 -0.45 -11.72 -6.88
CA GLU A 29 -1.89 -11.82 -7.17
C GLU A 29 -2.23 -11.32 -8.57
N SER A 30 -1.70 -10.15 -8.94
CA SER A 30 -1.90 -9.54 -10.27
C SER A 30 -1.01 -10.14 -11.37
N ARG A 31 -0.02 -10.96 -10.99
CA ARG A 31 1.03 -11.49 -11.88
C ARG A 31 1.81 -10.40 -12.64
N LEU A 32 1.85 -9.19 -12.09
CA LEU A 32 2.55 -8.06 -12.69
C LEU A 32 4.04 -8.11 -12.38
N PRO A 33 4.90 -7.65 -13.32
CA PRO A 33 6.30 -7.40 -13.02
C PRO A 33 6.43 -6.31 -11.96
N GLU A 34 7.56 -6.33 -11.23
CA GLU A 34 7.79 -5.41 -10.11
C GLU A 34 7.58 -3.93 -10.50
N ILE A 35 8.04 -3.52 -11.68
CA ILE A 35 7.93 -2.13 -12.13
C ILE A 35 6.47 -1.68 -12.30
N GLU A 36 5.59 -2.58 -12.77
CA GLU A 36 4.17 -2.29 -12.93
C GLU A 36 3.46 -2.32 -11.58
N ALA A 37 3.79 -3.29 -10.71
CA ALA A 37 3.25 -3.35 -9.35
C ALA A 37 3.61 -2.09 -8.53
N VAL A 38 4.85 -1.61 -8.64
CA VAL A 38 5.28 -0.35 -7.98
C VAL A 38 4.51 0.84 -8.55
N LYS A 39 4.28 0.88 -9.87
CA LYS A 39 3.54 1.96 -10.51
C LYS A 39 2.11 2.03 -9.98
N ILE A 40 1.34 0.94 -10.08
CA ILE A 40 -0.06 0.93 -9.64
C ILE A 40 -0.19 1.13 -8.13
N MET A 41 0.77 0.63 -7.34
CA MET A 41 0.78 0.85 -5.89
C MET A 41 0.99 2.33 -5.57
N LYS A 42 1.88 3.03 -6.28
CA LYS A 42 2.10 4.47 -6.09
C LYS A 42 0.94 5.34 -6.59
N ASP A 43 0.19 4.85 -7.56
CA ASP A 43 -0.97 5.52 -8.12
C ASP A 43 -2.28 5.20 -7.36
N SER A 44 -2.20 4.61 -6.15
CA SER A 44 -3.36 4.12 -5.38
C SER A 44 -3.61 4.88 -4.08
N LEU A 45 -4.83 4.73 -3.52
CA LEU A 45 -5.19 5.28 -2.20
C LEU A 45 -4.26 4.78 -1.10
N PHE A 46 -3.79 3.52 -1.19
CA PHE A 46 -2.83 2.97 -0.24
C PHE A 46 -1.58 3.87 -0.11
N TRP A 47 -1.05 4.39 -1.23
CA TRP A 47 0.16 5.21 -1.21
C TRP A 47 -0.10 6.58 -0.61
N ASP A 48 -1.22 7.20 -0.96
CA ASP A 48 -1.64 8.48 -0.36
C ASP A 48 -1.81 8.33 1.16
N MET A 49 -2.47 7.26 1.60
CA MET A 49 -2.74 7.02 3.01
C MET A 49 -1.50 6.62 3.81
N ILE A 50 -0.57 5.83 3.27
CA ILE A 50 0.64 5.45 4.02
C ILE A 50 1.58 6.65 4.23
N GLU A 51 1.51 7.65 3.35
CA GLU A 51 2.24 8.90 3.50
C GLU A 51 1.59 9.84 4.54
N ASP A 52 0.26 9.88 4.58
CA ASP A 52 -0.52 10.83 5.39
C ASP A 52 -0.93 10.28 6.77
N ASP A 53 -1.32 9.01 6.87
CA ASP A 53 -1.70 8.31 8.11
C ASP A 53 -1.22 6.84 8.11
N PRO A 54 0.07 6.59 8.38
CA PRO A 54 0.62 5.24 8.40
C PRO A 54 -0.06 4.31 9.41
N GLU A 55 -0.56 4.85 10.54
CA GLU A 55 -1.20 4.05 11.59
C GLU A 55 -2.53 3.47 11.12
N PHE A 56 -3.31 4.25 10.36
CA PHE A 56 -4.53 3.76 9.73
C PHE A 56 -4.22 2.61 8.78
N VAL A 57 -3.23 2.78 7.91
CA VAL A 57 -2.86 1.75 6.93
C VAL A 57 -2.44 0.46 7.61
N LEU A 58 -1.65 0.56 8.68
CA LEU A 58 -1.19 -0.59 9.46
C LEU A 58 -2.30 -1.27 10.28
N HIS A 59 -3.49 -0.68 10.40
CA HIS A 59 -4.64 -1.32 11.04
C HIS A 59 -5.18 -2.49 10.21
N TYR A 60 -5.02 -2.44 8.90
CA TYR A 60 -5.48 -3.47 7.98
C TYR A 60 -4.35 -4.40 7.54
N GLY A 61 -4.70 -5.63 7.20
CA GLY A 61 -3.73 -6.62 6.69
C GLY A 61 -3.28 -6.29 5.26
N THR A 62 -2.15 -6.87 4.83
CA THR A 62 -1.63 -6.63 3.47
C THR A 62 -2.56 -7.15 2.37
N ALA A 63 -3.34 -8.20 2.63
CA ALA A 63 -4.32 -8.73 1.67
C ALA A 63 -5.42 -7.70 1.35
N TYR A 64 -5.92 -6.99 2.36
CA TYR A 64 -6.91 -5.91 2.18
C TYR A 64 -6.37 -4.84 1.23
N TRP A 65 -5.17 -4.33 1.50
CA TRP A 65 -4.57 -3.30 0.64
C TRP A 65 -4.27 -3.78 -0.78
N VAL A 66 -3.93 -5.06 -0.98
CA VAL A 66 -3.76 -5.61 -2.33
C VAL A 66 -5.09 -5.64 -3.08
N GLU A 67 -6.17 -6.06 -2.43
CA GLU A 67 -7.51 -6.08 -3.00
C GLU A 67 -7.99 -4.68 -3.38
N GLU A 68 -7.79 -3.69 -2.50
CA GLU A 68 -8.13 -2.29 -2.77
C GLU A 68 -7.36 -1.74 -3.98
N ILE A 69 -6.03 -1.94 -4.01
CA ILE A 69 -5.18 -1.47 -5.12
C ILE A 69 -5.65 -2.08 -6.46
N ILE A 70 -5.99 -3.37 -6.49
CA ILE A 70 -6.45 -4.04 -7.71
C ILE A 70 -7.84 -3.50 -8.11
N SER A 71 -8.74 -3.35 -7.15
CA SER A 71 -10.11 -2.87 -7.36
C SER A 71 -10.14 -1.45 -7.93
N GLU A 72 -9.25 -0.57 -7.46
CA GLU A 72 -9.07 0.78 -8.00
C GLU A 72 -8.67 0.77 -9.49
N GLN A 73 -7.78 -0.14 -9.90
CA GLN A 73 -7.33 -0.26 -11.30
C GLN A 73 -8.43 -0.78 -12.22
N GLU A 74 -9.30 -1.65 -11.72
CA GLU A 74 -10.42 -2.21 -12.47
C GLU A 74 -11.63 -1.23 -12.54
N GLY A 75 -11.56 -0.11 -11.83
CA GLY A 75 -12.69 0.81 -11.67
C GLY A 75 -13.85 0.20 -10.87
N VAL A 76 -13.57 -0.89 -10.16
CA VAL A 76 -14.53 -1.62 -9.32
C VAL A 76 -14.45 -1.01 -7.93
N PHE A 77 -15.14 0.11 -7.71
CA PHE A 77 -15.34 0.59 -6.34
C PHE A 77 -16.34 -0.34 -5.63
N GLN A 78 -15.84 -1.35 -4.93
CA GLN A 78 -16.64 -2.11 -3.96
C GLN A 78 -16.61 -1.38 -2.61
N HIS A 79 -17.58 -0.48 -2.46
CA HIS A 79 -18.30 -0.18 -1.22
C HIS A 79 -17.54 0.02 0.12
N ILE A 80 -17.83 1.21 0.68
CA ILE A 80 -17.98 1.66 2.09
C ILE A 80 -16.78 2.35 2.73
#